data_AF-A0A8S3GJ16-F1
#
_entry.id   AF-A0A8S3GJ16-F1
#
_cell.length_a   1.000
_cell.length_b   1.000
_cell.length_c   1.000
_cell.angle_alpha   90.00
_cell.angle_beta   90.00
_cell.angle_gamma   90.00
#
_symmetry.space_group_name_H-M   'P 1'
#
loop_
_entity.id
_entity.type
_entity.pdbx_description
1 polymer ?
#
loop_
_entity_poly.entity_id
_entity_poly.type
_entity_poly.pdbx_seq_one_letter_code
_entity_poly.pdbx_strand_id
1 'polypeptide(L)' 'TMMKIKTNEISQAVNSIPVPLRDTLMKYVYKGFESSKDYSSSALLVWHEKVLAATGLGSIVRVLTDRRTV' A
#
# COMPACT_ATOMS: atom_id res chain seq x y z
N THR A 1 3.97 -2.10 -12.52
CA THR A 1 4.25 -2.60 -11.18
C THR A 1 3.68 -1.61 -10.17
N MET A 2 2.39 -1.67 -9.80
CA MET A 2 1.69 -0.69 -8.94
C MET A 2 1.53 0.75 -9.51
N MET A 3 2.60 1.49 -9.79
CA MET A 3 2.55 2.90 -10.26
C MET A 3 2.02 3.10 -11.70
N LYS A 4 1.74 2.01 -12.42
CA LYS A 4 1.15 2.06 -13.79
C LYS A 4 -0.38 2.06 -13.78
N ILE A 5 -1.00 1.83 -12.62
CA ILE A 5 -2.45 1.78 -12.47
C ILE A 5 -2.97 3.21 -12.35
N LYS A 6 -4.03 3.55 -13.09
CA LYS A 6 -4.64 4.87 -13.02
C LYS A 6 -5.32 5.05 -11.66
N THR A 7 -5.32 6.27 -11.13
CA THR A 7 -5.85 6.58 -9.80
C THR A 7 -7.26 6.05 -9.54
N ASN A 8 -8.13 6.09 -10.56
CA ASN A 8 -9.51 5.60 -10.50
C ASN A 8 -9.63 4.06 -10.45
N GLU A 9 -8.61 3.33 -10.88
CA GLU A 9 -8.59 1.85 -10.92
C GLU A 9 -7.96 1.24 -9.67
N ILE A 10 -7.28 2.04 -8.84
CA ILE A 10 -6.56 1.57 -7.65
C ILE A 10 -7.49 0.83 -6.69
N SER A 11 -8.68 1.36 -6.40
CA SER A 11 -9.63 0.73 -5.48
C SER A 11 -10.03 -0.68 -5.95
N GLN A 12 -10.27 -0.83 -7.26
CA GLN A 12 -10.62 -2.13 -7.84
C GLN A 12 -9.44 -3.09 -7.78
N ALA A 13 -8.22 -2.61 -8.06
CA ALA A 13 -7.00 -3.40 -7.97
C ALA A 13 -6.70 -3.85 -6.52
N VAL A 14 -6.95 -3.01 -5.52
CA VAL A 14 -6.80 -3.40 -4.10
C VAL A 14 -7.83 -4.47 -3.73
N ASN A 15 -9.07 -4.31 -4.19
CA ASN A 15 -10.14 -5.27 -3.89
C ASN A 15 -9.98 -6.62 -4.60
N SER A 16 -9.26 -6.70 -5.71
CA SER A 16 -8.96 -7.99 -6.36
C SER A 16 -7.84 -8.78 -5.66
N ILE A 17 -7.06 -8.13 -4.80
CA ILE A 17 -6.00 -8.79 -4.02
C ILE A 17 -6.61 -9.52 -2.82
N PRO A 18 -6.18 -10.75 -2.48
CA PRO A 18 -6.60 -11.44 -1.26
C PRO A 18 -6.23 -10.66 0.02
N VAL A 19 -7.08 -10.71 1.05
CA VAL A 19 -6.90 -9.95 2.30
C VAL A 19 -5.49 -10.10 2.92
N PRO A 20 -4.89 -11.30 3.02
CA PRO A 20 -3.54 -11.44 3.59
C PRO A 20 -2.46 -10.71 2.78
N LEU A 21 -2.65 -10.59 1.46
CA LEU A 21 -1.73 -9.91 0.55
C LEU A 21 -1.94 -8.39 0.52
N ARG A 22 -3.12 -7.90 0.90
CA ARG A 22 -3.39 -6.45 1.01
C ARG A 22 -2.59 -5.82 2.14
N ASP A 23 -2.42 -6.53 3.26
CA ASP A 23 -1.52 -6.08 4.33
C ASP A 23 -0.08 -5.99 3.85
N THR A 24 0.37 -6.94 3.03
CA THR A 24 1.68 -6.89 2.39
C THR A 24 1.82 -5.70 1.45
N LEU A 25 0.76 -5.34 0.72
CA LEU A 25 0.76 -4.13 -0.12
C LEU A 25 0.98 -2.86 0.71
N MET A 26 0.43 -2.77 1.93
CA MET A 26 0.69 -1.64 2.82
C MET A 26 2.17 -1.54 3.21
N LYS A 27 2.87 -2.66 3.41
CA LYS A 27 4.32 -2.66 3.67
C LYS A 27 5.11 -2.11 2.48
N TYR A 28 4.73 -2.48 1.25
CA TYR A 28 5.36 -1.94 0.05
C TYR A 28 5.12 -0.44 -0.12
N VAL A 29 3.96 0.08 0.31
CA VAL A 29 3.69 1.52 0.34
C VAL A 29 4.66 2.23 1.29
N TYR A 30 4.86 1.71 2.52
CA TYR A 30 5.81 2.28 3.48
C TYR A 30 7.26 2.19 3.00
N LYS A 31 7.67 1.06 2.43
CA LYS A 31 8.98 0.91 1.77
C LYS A 31 9.17 1.91 0.62
N GLY A 32 8.08 2.20 -0.12
CA GLY A 32 8.09 3.23 -1.15
C GLY A 32 8.34 4.63 -0.60
N PHE A 33 7.81 4.96 0.59
CA PHE A 33 8.07 6.25 1.25
C PHE A 33 9.51 6.39 1.73
N GLU A 34 10.15 5.29 2.12
CA GLU A 34 11.58 5.26 2.48
C GLU A 34 12.46 5.52 1.24
N SER A 35 12.08 5.01 0.06
CA SER A 35 12.79 5.22 -1.20
C SER A 35 12.34 6.51 -1.92
N SER A 36 12.93 7.65 -1.54
CA SER A 36 12.62 8.97 -2.12
C SER A 36 12.95 9.14 -3.62
N LYS A 37 13.57 8.14 -4.27
CA LYS A 37 14.03 8.22 -5.67
C LYS A 37 13.14 7.50 -6.69
N ASP A 38 12.39 6.49 -6.26
CA ASP A 38 11.73 5.57 -7.19
C ASP A 38 10.23 5.85 -7.37
N TYR A 39 9.64 6.61 -6.45
CA TYR A 39 8.19 6.76 -6.33
C TYR A 39 7.78 8.18 -5.97
N SER A 40 6.76 8.69 -6.66
CA SER A 40 6.15 9.97 -6.29
C SER A 40 5.41 9.81 -4.95
N SER A 41 5.76 10.63 -3.96
CA SER A 41 5.09 10.65 -2.65
C SER A 41 3.58 10.88 -2.78
N SER A 42 3.13 11.68 -3.75
CA SER A 42 1.71 11.91 -3.99
C SER A 42 0.98 10.65 -4.46
N ALA A 43 1.62 9.84 -5.31
CA ALA A 43 1.04 8.57 -5.76
C ALA A 43 0.99 7.55 -4.62
N LEU A 44 2.03 7.49 -3.78
CA LEU A 44 2.05 6.61 -2.60
C LEU A 44 0.96 6.97 -1.59
N LEU A 45 0.66 8.26 -1.39
CA LEU A 45 -0.44 8.69 -0.51
C LEU A 45 -1.82 8.23 -1.02
N VAL A 46 -2.04 8.28 -2.34
CA VAL A 46 -3.28 7.75 -2.94
C VAL A 46 -3.38 6.24 -2.72
N TRP A 47 -2.29 5.50 -2.94
CA TRP A 47 -2.25 4.06 -2.65
C TRP A 47 -2.51 3.76 -1.17
N HIS A 48 -1.87 4.50 -0.28
CA HIS A 48 -2.07 4.39 1.17
C HIS A 48 -3.53 4.56 1.54
N GLU A 49 -4.20 5.61 1.05
CA GLU A 49 -5.63 5.87 1.30
C GLU A 49 -6.51 4.68 0.88
N LYS A 50 -6.30 4.14 -0.33
CA LYS A 50 -7.14 3.06 -0.86
C LYS A 50 -6.88 1.72 -0.17
N VAL A 51 -5.62 1.42 0.18
CA VAL A 51 -5.28 0.22 0.95
C VAL A 51 -5.82 0.31 2.37
N LEU A 52 -5.72 1.48 3.01
CA LEU A 52 -6.31 1.73 4.32
C LEU A 52 -7.83 1.54 4.31
N ALA A 53 -8.52 2.07 3.30
CA ALA A 53 -9.96 1.88 3.14
C ALA A 53 -10.37 0.39 3.04
N ALA A 54 -9.54 -0.45 2.41
CA ALA A 54 -9.82 -1.87 2.20
C ALA A 54 -9.40 -2.78 3.37
N THR A 55 -8.49 -2.34 4.24
CA THR A 55 -7.87 -3.18 5.29
C THR A 55 -8.08 -2.65 6.72
N GLY A 56 -8.51 -1.39 6.85
CA GLY A 56 -8.67 -0.70 8.13
C GLY A 56 -7.34 -0.36 8.80
N LEU A 57 -7.42 0.32 9.95
CA LEU A 57 -6.25 0.78 10.72
C LEU A 57 -5.32 -0.35 11.16
N GLY A 58 -5.85 -1.57 11.30
CA GLY A 58 -5.06 -2.73 11.71
C GLY A 58 -3.90 -3.06 10.76
N SER A 59 -4.00 -2.74 9.47
CA SER A 59 -2.90 -2.98 8.52
C SER A 59 -1.69 -2.10 8.81
N ILE A 60 -1.90 -0.83 9.19
CA ILE A 60 -0.83 0.09 9.61
C ILE A 60 -0.16 -0.45 10.88
N VAL A 61 -0.95 -0.83 11.88
CA VAL A 61 -0.41 -1.38 13.14
C VAL A 61 0.44 -2.62 12.86
N ARG A 62 -0.01 -3.50 11.97
CA ARG A 62 0.76 -4.68 11.54
C ARG A 62 2.05 -4.29 10.81
N VAL A 63 2.05 -3.28 9.95
CA VAL A 63 3.28 -2.79 9.31
C VAL A 63 4.27 -2.25 10.36
N LEU A 64 3.80 -1.45 11.31
CA LEU A 64 4.65 -0.84 12.35
C LEU A 64 5.17 -1.84 13.39
N THR A 65 4.47 -2.96 13.59
CA THR A 65 4.84 -3.99 14.57
C THR A 65 5.58 -5.18 13.96
N ASP A 66 5.60 -5.31 12.63
CA ASP A 66 6.31 -6.41 11.98
C ASP A 66 7.82 -6.19 12.00
N ARG A 67 8.53 -7.09 12.68
CA ARG A 67 10.00 -7.11 12.74
C ARG A 67 10.63 -7.76 11.51
N ARG A 68 9.84 -8.44 10.67
CA ARG A 68 10.27 -9.04 9.40
C ARG A 68 9.87 -8.12 8.26
N THR A 69 10.86 -7.46 7.67
CA THR A 69 10.65 -6.56 6.52
C THR A 69 10.50 -7.37 5.22
N VAL A 70 9.86 -6.77 4.21
CA VAL A 70 9.77 -7.30 2.83
C VAL A 70 10.92 -6.79 1.96
#